data_AF-A0A7S1U247-F1
#
_entry.id   AF-A0A7S1U247-F1
#
_cell.length_a   1.000
_cell.length_b   1.000
_cell.length_c   1.000
_cell.angle_alpha   90.00
_cell.angle_beta   90.00
_cell.angle_gamma   90.00
#
_symmetry.space_group_name_H-M   'P 1'
#
loop_
_entity.id
_entity.type
_entity.pdbx_description
1 polymer ?
#
loop_
_entity_poly.entity_id
_entity_poly.type
_entity_poly.pdbx_seq_one_letter_code
_entity_poly.pdbx_strand_id
1 'polypeptide(L)'
;PLLLGAEQLVLIGDQNQLPPTILSKEAAAGGLGVSIFERLLGLGLEPFLLTHQYRMRPAIADFPSKRFYSGRLTTQKRPALAESLVPWPQGDRVPVAFVDMALPNPTLEPKPKANPNPSPSADADPNPSPNPNPNPKPKHPPRTLE
;
A
#
# COMPACT_ATOMS: atom_id res chain seq x y z
N PRO A 1 -21.11 -4.78 -32.43
CA PRO A 1 -19.90 -5.63 -32.42
C PRO A 1 -20.24 -7.13 -32.37
N LEU A 2 -21.02 -7.58 -31.39
CA LEU A 2 -21.43 -9.00 -31.26
C LEU A 2 -22.21 -9.53 -32.46
N LEU A 3 -23.10 -8.72 -33.02
CA LEU A 3 -23.95 -9.09 -34.16
C LEU A 3 -23.22 -9.10 -35.51
N LEU A 4 -21.91 -8.83 -35.55
CA LEU A 4 -21.12 -8.76 -36.79
C LEU A 4 -20.48 -10.12 -37.15
N GLY A 5 -21.15 -11.23 -36.83
CA GLY A 5 -20.65 -12.58 -37.11
C GLY A 5 -19.52 -13.04 -36.18
N ALA A 6 -19.56 -12.68 -34.89
CA ALA A 6 -18.55 -13.09 -33.93
C ALA A 6 -18.60 -14.61 -33.67
N GLU A 7 -17.58 -15.34 -34.11
CA GLU A 7 -17.40 -16.78 -33.82
C GLU A 7 -16.69 -17.02 -32.48
N GLN A 8 -15.87 -16.06 -32.05
CA GLN A 8 -15.17 -16.08 -30.78
C GLN A 8 -15.34 -14.75 -30.07
N LEU A 9 -15.60 -14.80 -28.76
CA LEU A 9 -15.85 -13.63 -27.94
C LEU A 9 -14.97 -13.65 -26.69
N VAL A 10 -14.29 -12.53 -26.45
CA VAL A 10 -13.60 -12.25 -25.19
C VAL A 10 -14.23 -11.00 -24.60
N LEU A 11 -14.79 -11.12 -23.40
CA LEU A 11 -15.33 -9.99 -22.65
C LEU A 11 -14.35 -9.62 -21.53
N ILE A 12 -14.00 -8.35 -21.45
CA ILE A 12 -13.11 -7.82 -20.42
C ILE A 12 -13.91 -6.81 -19.61
N GLY A 13 -13.93 -6.98 -18.29
CA GLY A 13 -14.67 -6.14 -17.37
C GLY A 13 -14.34 -6.48 -15.92
N ASP A 14 -14.96 -5.76 -15.00
CA ASP A 14 -14.84 -5.97 -13.56
C ASP A 14 -16.17 -5.68 -12.89
N GLN A 15 -16.82 -6.72 -12.36
CA GLN A 15 -18.12 -6.62 -11.71
C GLN A 15 -18.09 -5.86 -10.37
N ASN A 16 -16.90 -5.60 -9.81
CA ASN A 16 -16.74 -4.80 -8.59
C ASN A 16 -16.56 -3.30 -8.86
N GLN A 17 -16.57 -2.90 -10.13
CA GLN A 17 -16.45 -1.49 -10.54
C GLN A 17 -17.82 -0.90 -10.93
N LEU A 18 -17.79 0.30 -11.50
CA LEU A 18 -19.00 1.05 -11.81
C LEU A 18 -19.89 0.31 -12.82
N PRO A 19 -21.19 0.14 -12.54
CA PRO A 19 -22.14 -0.42 -13.50
C PRO A 19 -22.44 0.60 -14.62
N PRO A 20 -23.14 0.18 -15.68
CA PRO A 20 -23.65 1.09 -16.71
C PRO A 20 -24.53 2.19 -16.11
N THR A 21 -24.34 3.43 -16.57
CA THR A 21 -25.19 4.56 -16.18
C THR A 21 -26.52 4.49 -16.93
N ILE A 22 -27.61 4.23 -16.21
CA ILE A 22 -28.97 4.16 -16.79
C ILE A 22 -29.80 5.36 -16.31
N LEU A 23 -30.22 6.21 -17.25
CA LEU A 23 -31.00 7.41 -16.94
C LEU A 23 -32.49 7.11 -16.69
N SER A 24 -33.06 6.14 -17.42
CA SER A 24 -34.44 5.72 -17.23
C SER A 24 -34.56 4.76 -16.04
N LYS A 25 -35.34 5.15 -15.04
CA LYS A 25 -35.63 4.31 -13.87
C LYS A 25 -36.36 3.02 -14.27
N GLU A 26 -37.26 3.10 -15.24
CA GLU A 26 -38.00 1.96 -15.77
C GLU A 26 -37.05 0.97 -16.45
N ALA A 27 -36.12 1.46 -17.27
CA ALA A 27 -35.13 0.61 -17.93
C ALA A 27 -34.16 -0.04 -16.92
N ALA A 28 -33.76 0.71 -15.89
CA ALA A 28 -32.94 0.17 -14.80
C ALA A 28 -33.67 -0.94 -14.04
N ALA A 29 -34.94 -0.72 -13.68
CA ALA A 29 -35.80 -1.73 -13.06
C ALA A 29 -36.05 -2.94 -13.99
N GLY A 30 -36.09 -2.71 -15.30
CA GLY A 30 -36.14 -3.74 -16.33
C GLY A 30 -34.82 -4.50 -16.53
N GLY A 31 -33.78 -4.21 -15.75
CA GLY A 31 -32.52 -4.96 -15.76
C GLY A 31 -31.45 -4.41 -16.72
N LEU A 32 -31.65 -3.25 -17.35
CA LEU A 32 -30.65 -2.66 -18.25
C LEU A 32 -29.34 -2.28 -17.53
N GLY A 33 -29.38 -2.18 -16.20
CA GLY A 33 -28.19 -1.96 -15.37
C GLY A 33 -27.28 -3.19 -15.22
N VAL A 34 -27.73 -4.38 -15.63
CA VAL A 34 -26.93 -5.61 -15.56
C VAL A 34 -26.17 -5.78 -16.88
N SER A 35 -24.85 -5.73 -16.83
CA SER A 35 -24.02 -5.93 -18.01
C SER A 35 -24.10 -7.36 -18.53
N ILE A 36 -23.76 -7.57 -19.80
CA ILE A 36 -23.64 -8.93 -20.37
C ILE A 36 -22.64 -9.76 -19.57
N PHE A 37 -21.55 -9.14 -19.11
CA PHE A 37 -20.52 -9.79 -18.29
C PHE A 37 -21.13 -10.31 -16.98
N GLU A 38 -21.78 -9.46 -16.19
CA GLU A 38 -22.43 -9.85 -14.93
C GLU A 38 -23.50 -10.92 -15.12
N ARG A 39 -24.29 -10.82 -16.20
CA ARG A 39 -25.31 -11.83 -16.50
C ARG A 39 -24.70 -13.20 -16.78
N LEU A 40 -23.56 -13.25 -17.48
CA LEU A 40 -22.84 -14.51 -17.73
C LEU A 40 -22.25 -15.09 -16.44
N LEU A 41 -21.73 -14.25 -15.54
CA LEU A 41 -21.30 -14.71 -14.20
C LEU A 41 -22.47 -15.35 -13.43
N GLY A 42 -23.65 -14.72 -13.46
CA GLY A 42 -24.85 -15.25 -12.82
C GLY A 42 -25.35 -16.57 -13.40
N LEU A 43 -24.95 -16.92 -14.62
CA LEU A 43 -25.21 -18.22 -15.25
C LEU A 43 -24.14 -19.27 -14.92
N GLY A 44 -23.15 -18.94 -14.09
CA GLY A 44 -22.09 -19.86 -13.65
C GLY A 44 -20.83 -19.85 -14.52
N LEU A 45 -20.66 -18.85 -15.40
CA LEU A 45 -19.38 -18.68 -16.09
C LEU A 45 -18.36 -18.06 -15.14
N GLU A 46 -17.31 -18.81 -14.85
CA GLU A 46 -16.22 -18.34 -13.99
C GLU A 46 -15.28 -17.39 -14.74
N PRO A 47 -15.07 -16.15 -14.24
CA PRO A 47 -14.19 -15.20 -14.89
C PRO A 47 -12.73 -15.50 -14.57
N PHE A 48 -11.86 -15.23 -15.53
CA PHE A 48 -10.42 -15.24 -15.28
C PHE A 48 -9.98 -13.92 -14.63
N LEU A 49 -9.70 -13.94 -13.32
CA LEU A 49 -9.20 -12.77 -12.60
C LEU A 49 -7.70 -12.56 -12.83
N LEU A 50 -7.34 -11.39 -13.36
CA LEU A 50 -5.96 -10.92 -13.40
C LEU A 50 -5.53 -10.47 -11.99
N THR A 51 -4.60 -11.20 -11.38
CA THR A 51 -4.23 -10.99 -9.97
C THR A 51 -3.09 -10.00 -9.77
N HIS A 52 -2.27 -9.73 -10.77
CA HIS A 52 -1.13 -8.82 -10.64
C HIS A 52 -1.51 -7.39 -11.02
N GLN A 53 -1.38 -6.45 -10.08
CA GLN A 53 -1.63 -5.03 -10.32
C GLN A 53 -0.34 -4.22 -10.35
N TYR A 54 -0.27 -3.28 -11.29
CA TYR A 54 0.92 -2.47 -11.57
C TYR A 54 0.73 -0.98 -11.25
N ARG A 55 -0.49 -0.54 -10.89
CA ARG A 55 -0.83 0.89 -10.78
C ARG A 55 -0.54 1.50 -9.42
N MET A 56 -0.98 0.89 -8.33
CA MET A 56 -0.91 1.48 -6.99
C MET A 56 0.12 0.82 -6.05
N ARG A 57 0.61 1.55 -5.04
CA ARG A 57 1.53 1.03 -4.01
C ARG A 57 0.83 -0.03 -3.15
N PRO A 58 1.55 -0.97 -2.51
CA PRO A 58 0.94 -2.02 -1.68
C PRO A 58 0.00 -1.47 -0.60
N ALA A 59 0.35 -0.36 0.05
CA ALA A 59 -0.46 0.26 1.08
C ALA A 59 -1.83 0.78 0.56
N ILE A 60 -1.89 1.24 -0.70
CA ILE A 60 -3.14 1.66 -1.34
C ILE A 60 -3.94 0.44 -1.82
N ALA A 61 -3.25 -0.59 -2.33
CA ALA A 61 -3.86 -1.81 -2.87
C ALA A 61 -4.50 -2.71 -1.81
N ASP A 62 -4.00 -2.65 -0.58
CA ASP A 62 -4.37 -3.59 0.48
C ASP A 62 -5.88 -3.59 0.75
N PHE A 63 -6.46 -2.40 0.95
CA PHE A 63 -7.90 -2.25 1.19
C PHE A 63 -8.77 -2.78 0.04
N PRO A 64 -8.66 -2.29 -1.21
CA PRO A 64 -9.50 -2.78 -2.30
C PRO A 64 -9.28 -4.26 -2.59
N SER A 65 -8.04 -4.77 -2.50
CA SER A 65 -7.74 -6.19 -2.67
C SER A 65 -8.53 -7.05 -1.69
N LYS A 66 -8.48 -6.74 -0.38
CA LYS A 66 -9.21 -7.46 0.66
C LYS A 66 -10.72 -7.29 0.52
N ARG A 67 -11.19 -6.07 0.24
CA ARG A 67 -12.61 -5.74 0.26
C ARG A 67 -13.41 -6.26 -0.92
N PHE A 68 -12.82 -6.28 -2.11
CA PHE A 68 -13.52 -6.58 -3.36
C PHE A 68 -13.00 -7.84 -4.06
N TYR A 69 -11.76 -8.24 -3.80
CA TYR A 69 -11.10 -9.35 -4.52
C TYR A 69 -10.56 -10.44 -3.60
N SER A 70 -11.10 -10.56 -2.37
CA SER A 70 -10.72 -11.60 -1.40
C SER A 70 -9.22 -11.69 -1.12
N GLY A 71 -8.50 -10.55 -1.19
CA GLY A 71 -7.06 -10.49 -0.99
C GLY A 71 -6.22 -11.06 -2.12
N ARG A 72 -6.81 -11.39 -3.28
CA ARG A 72 -6.13 -12.07 -4.39
C ARG A 72 -5.23 -11.15 -5.23
N LEU A 73 -5.29 -9.83 -5.06
CA LEU A 73 -4.46 -8.91 -5.83
C LEU A 73 -3.04 -8.82 -5.25
N THR A 74 -2.04 -9.13 -6.06
CA THR A 74 -0.61 -8.96 -5.77
C THR A 74 -0.09 -7.67 -6.41
N THR A 75 0.71 -6.91 -5.65
CA THR A 75 1.28 -5.65 -6.13
C THR A 75 2.67 -5.88 -6.69
N GLN A 76 2.93 -5.39 -7.92
CA GLN A 76 4.28 -5.38 -8.46
C GLN A 76 5.24 -4.60 -7.54
N LYS A 77 6.37 -5.22 -7.21
CA LYS A 77 7.44 -4.58 -6.43
C LYS A 77 7.92 -3.33 -7.18
N ARG A 78 7.97 -2.21 -6.47
CA ARG A 78 8.48 -0.94 -6.98
C ARG A 78 9.64 -0.45 -6.11
N PRO A 79 10.58 0.31 -6.68
CA PRO A 79 11.61 0.98 -5.90
C PRO A 79 10.98 1.81 -4.79
N ALA A 80 11.70 2.00 -3.68
CA ALA A 80 11.28 2.93 -2.64
C ALA A 80 10.93 4.29 -3.26
N LEU A 81 9.95 4.98 -2.68
CA LEU A 81 9.72 6.37 -3.06
C LEU A 81 10.99 7.15 -2.73
N ALA A 82 11.37 8.07 -3.62
CA ALA A 82 12.20 9.20 -3.20
C ALA A 82 11.47 9.92 -2.06
N GLU A 83 12.21 10.55 -1.15
CA GLU A 83 11.62 11.24 0.01
C GLU A 83 10.46 12.13 -0.44
N SER A 84 9.27 11.85 0.10
CA SER A 84 8.08 12.57 -0.29
C SER A 84 8.16 13.99 0.26
N LEU A 85 7.88 14.98 -0.59
CA LEU A 85 7.68 16.36 -0.12
C LEU A 85 6.40 16.49 0.73
N VAL A 86 5.52 15.49 0.67
CA VAL A 86 4.27 15.44 1.43
C VAL A 86 4.53 14.74 2.77
N PRO A 87 4.25 15.39 3.91
CA PRO A 87 4.40 14.77 5.22
C PRO A 87 3.23 13.80 5.49
N TRP A 88 3.32 12.58 4.95
CA TRP A 88 2.29 11.56 5.15
C TRP A 88 2.15 11.18 6.64
N PRO A 89 0.93 11.04 7.18
CA PRO A 89 0.70 10.78 8.60
C PRO A 89 1.37 9.49 9.12
N GLN A 90 1.51 8.48 8.26
CA GLN A 90 2.15 7.19 8.56
C GLN A 90 3.50 7.01 7.84
N GLY A 91 4.10 8.12 7.38
CA GLY A 91 5.35 8.14 6.62
C GLY A 91 5.20 7.71 5.16
N ASP A 92 6.28 7.85 4.40
CA ASP A 92 6.30 7.70 2.92
C ASP A 92 5.90 6.30 2.43
N ARG A 93 5.95 5.28 3.30
CA ARG A 93 5.53 3.92 2.94
C ARG A 93 4.02 3.79 2.78
N VAL A 94 3.24 4.68 3.40
CA VAL A 94 1.78 4.69 3.37
C VAL A 94 1.32 6.07 2.88
N PRO A 95 1.35 6.33 1.56
CA PRO A 95 0.99 7.62 1.00
C PRO A 95 -0.53 7.78 0.89
N VAL A 96 -1.22 7.65 2.02
CA VAL A 96 -2.69 7.73 2.16
C VAL A 96 -3.02 8.54 3.40
N ALA A 97 -3.93 9.49 3.27
CA ALA A 97 -4.51 10.24 4.38
C ALA A 97 -6.01 10.45 4.12
N PHE A 98 -6.83 10.29 5.15
CA PHE A 98 -8.21 10.74 5.16
C PHE A 98 -8.24 12.01 6.02
N VAL A 99 -8.61 13.14 5.40
CA VAL A 99 -8.65 14.44 6.07
C VAL A 99 -10.09 14.73 6.46
N ASP A 100 -10.35 14.86 7.75
CA ASP A 100 -11.63 15.32 8.25
C ASP A 100 -11.75 16.83 8.02
N MET A 101 -12.72 17.22 7.19
CA MET A 101 -12.98 18.62 6.84
C MET A 101 -13.98 19.29 7.80
N ALA A 102 -14.57 18.53 8.73
CA ALA A 102 -15.53 19.04 9.71
C ALA A 102 -14.87 19.57 11.00
N LEU A 103 -13.54 19.41 11.14
CA LEU A 103 -12.78 19.99 12.25
C LEU A 103 -12.48 21.47 11.96
N PRO A 104 -12.59 22.38 12.95
CA PRO A 104 -12.02 23.71 12.82
C PRO A 104 -10.53 23.55 12.50
N ASN A 105 -10.06 24.28 11.48
CA ASN A 105 -8.71 24.19 10.90
C ASN A 105 -7.66 23.67 11.90
N PRO A 106 -7.05 22.50 11.68
CA PRO A 106 -5.96 22.07 12.53
C PRO A 106 -4.86 23.12 12.41
N THR A 107 -4.58 23.80 13.52
CA THR A 107 -3.39 24.64 13.61
C THR A 107 -2.23 23.70 13.39
N LEU A 108 -1.60 23.79 12.22
CA LEU A 108 -0.36 23.09 11.94
C LEU A 108 0.65 23.64 12.93
N GLU A 109 0.81 22.98 14.08
CA GLU A 109 1.89 23.32 14.97
C GLU A 109 3.19 23.17 14.16
N PRO A 110 4.00 24.23 14.05
CA PRO A 110 5.23 24.14 13.31
C PRO A 110 6.09 23.07 13.97
N LYS A 111 6.56 22.09 13.18
CA LYS A 111 7.57 21.13 13.64
C LYS A 111 8.69 21.92 14.34
N PRO A 112 9.16 21.49 15.51
CA PRO A 112 10.28 22.16 16.16
C PRO A 112 11.43 22.23 15.15
N LYS A 113 11.90 23.46 14.87
CA LYS A 113 13.03 23.69 13.98
C LYS A 113 14.20 22.85 14.51
N ALA A 114 14.71 21.92 13.70
CA ALA A 114 15.98 21.28 13.99
C ALA A 114 17.02 22.40 14.13
N ASN A 115 17.63 22.50 15.31
CA ASN A 115 18.54 23.58 15.66
C ASN A 115 19.77 23.47 14.74
N PRO A 116 20.02 24.42 13.81
CA PRO A 116 21.12 24.34 12.89
C PRO A 116 22.28 25.11 13.50
N ASN A 117 22.97 24.51 14.47
CA ASN A 117 24.42 24.71 14.59
C ASN A 117 25.01 23.80 15.68
N PRO A 118 26.05 23.03 15.33
CA PRO A 118 26.98 22.47 16.29
C PRO A 118 28.00 23.56 16.64
N SER A 119 28.13 23.94 17.91
CA SER A 119 29.26 24.75 18.35
C SER A 119 30.40 23.83 18.81
N PRO A 120 31.60 23.96 18.23
CA PRO A 120 32.79 23.24 18.65
C PRO A 120 33.50 24.02 19.76
N SER A 121 33.97 23.33 20.79
CA SER A 121 35.09 23.82 21.60
C SER A 121 35.94 22.63 22.00
N ALA A 122 37.02 22.45 21.26
CA ALA A 122 38.19 21.72 21.71
C ALA A 122 38.90 22.56 22.77
N ASP A 123 39.33 21.94 23.86
CA ASP A 123 40.70 22.06 24.32
C ASP A 123 41.04 20.81 25.16
N ALA A 124 42.09 20.14 24.70
CA ALA A 124 42.82 19.04 25.31
C ALA A 124 43.58 19.56 26.57
N ASP A 125 44.18 18.82 27.48
CA ASP A 125 44.62 17.42 27.64
C ASP A 125 45.12 17.36 29.13
N PRO A 126 46.02 16.47 29.57
CA PRO A 126 45.83 15.09 29.98
C PRO A 126 46.23 14.87 31.47
N ASN A 127 45.84 13.77 32.11
CA ASN A 127 46.77 13.13 33.06
C ASN A 127 46.45 11.63 33.24
N PRO A 128 47.48 10.75 33.18
CA PRO A 128 47.30 9.31 33.28
C PRO A 128 47.57 8.81 34.70
N SER A 129 46.98 7.69 35.08
CA SER A 129 47.74 6.62 35.75
C SER A 129 46.94 5.32 35.87
N PRO A 130 47.64 4.18 35.90
CA PRO A 130 47.09 2.87 35.61
C PRO A 130 46.72 2.12 36.90
N ASN A 131 45.83 1.13 36.79
CA ASN A 131 45.87 0.02 37.74
C ASN A 131 45.57 -1.31 37.04
N PRO A 132 46.52 -2.26 37.02
CA PRO A 132 46.33 -3.60 36.50
C PRO A 132 45.90 -4.54 37.63
N ASN A 133 44.92 -5.43 37.39
CA ASN A 133 45.19 -6.87 37.56
C ASN A 133 44.01 -7.73 37.07
N PRO A 134 44.30 -8.98 36.63
CA PRO A 134 43.39 -9.89 35.97
C PRO A 134 42.79 -10.89 36.97
N ASN A 135 41.66 -11.51 36.60
CA ASN A 135 41.57 -12.97 36.74
C ASN A 135 40.50 -13.57 35.81
N PRO A 136 40.73 -14.78 35.28
CA PRO A 136 39.91 -15.40 34.25
C PRO A 136 38.81 -16.29 34.87
N LYS A 137 37.73 -16.53 34.12
CA LYS A 137 36.83 -17.67 34.36
C LYS A 137 36.67 -18.51 33.08
N PRO A 138 36.57 -19.85 33.20
CA PRO A 138 36.76 -20.76 32.07
C PRO A 138 35.46 -21.22 31.38
N LYS A 139 35.63 -21.49 30.07
CA LYS A 139 35.08 -22.58 29.22
C LYS A 139 33.60 -22.98 29.32
N HIS A 140 32.89 -22.76 28.21
CA HIS A 140 31.94 -23.75 27.65
C HIS A 140 32.08 -23.77 26.11
N PRO A 141 32.13 -24.96 25.46
CA PRO A 141 32.08 -25.07 24.00
C PRO A 141 30.64 -25.30 23.51
N PRO A 142 30.25 -24.80 22.32
CA PRO A 142 29.13 -25.36 21.60
C PRO A 142 29.58 -26.47 20.62
N ARG A 143 28.81 -27.55 20.68
CA ARG A 143 28.84 -28.77 19.86
C ARG A 143 28.94 -28.50 18.35
N THR A 144 29.75 -29.32 17.70
CA THR A 144 29.60 -29.73 16.30
C THR A 144 28.68 -30.95 16.25
N LEU A 145 27.74 -30.97 15.31
CA LEU A 145 27.06 -32.12 14.66
C LEU A 145 26.10 -31.49 13.64
N GLU A 146 26.39 -31.62 12.34
CA GLU A 146 25.69 -32.54 11.42
C GLU A 146 24.19 -32.29 11.34
#